data_AF-A0A843HIR0-F1
#
_entry.id   AF-A0A843HIR0-F1
#
_cell.length_a   1.000
_cell.length_b   1.000
_cell.length_c   1.000
_cell.angle_alpha   90.00
_cell.angle_beta   90.00
_cell.angle_gamma   90.00
#
_symmetry.space_group_name_H-M   'P 1'
#
loop_
_entity.id
_entity.type
_entity.pdbx_description
1 polymer ?
#
loop_
_entity_poly.entity_id
_entity_poly.type
_entity_poly.pdbx_seq_one_letter_code
_entity_poly.pdbx_strand_id
1 'polypeptide(L)'
;MAAERMITRTIQKKVYTVLVFDCVENTTRQSDFILTEKVKDNDEALKLLRKRYEGDSIKVCAIISTKIEEKLYALSEVDFLKYAHIVDKKENDNAEE
;
A
#
# COMPACT_ATOMS: atom_id res chain seq x y z
N MET A 1 -33.46 -12.43 -4.23
CA MET A 1 -31.99 -12.44 -4.03
C MET A 1 -31.71 -11.70 -2.74
N ALA A 2 -31.12 -12.35 -1.75
CA ALA A 2 -30.68 -11.67 -0.52
C ALA A 2 -29.48 -10.78 -0.86
N ALA A 3 -29.44 -9.57 -0.30
CA ALA A 3 -28.29 -8.69 -0.47
C ALA A 3 -27.06 -9.36 0.15
N GLU A 4 -25.99 -9.46 -0.64
CA GLU A 4 -24.72 -9.99 -0.18
C GLU A 4 -24.11 -9.05 0.86
N ARG A 5 -23.59 -9.60 1.96
CA ARG A 5 -22.99 -8.79 3.02
C ARG A 5 -21.61 -8.29 2.57
N MET A 6 -21.40 -6.99 2.72
CA MET A 6 -20.21 -6.28 2.29
C MET A 6 -19.52 -5.64 3.49
N ILE A 7 -18.20 -5.77 3.56
CA ILE A 7 -17.33 -5.03 4.47
C ILE A 7 -16.81 -3.82 3.70
N THR A 8 -17.10 -2.62 4.22
CA THR A 8 -16.64 -1.37 3.62
C THR A 8 -15.66 -0.66 4.53
N ARG A 9 -14.57 -0.15 3.96
CA ARG A 9 -13.60 0.68 4.69
C ARG A 9 -13.11 1.82 3.81
N THR A 10 -13.11 3.02 4.37
CA THR A 10 -12.42 4.16 3.76
C THR A 10 -10.93 4.01 4.01
N ILE A 11 -10.14 4.02 2.94
CA ILE A 11 -8.69 3.91 3.01
C ILE A 11 -8.08 5.15 2.36
N GLN A 12 -7.29 5.88 3.16
CA GLN A 12 -6.38 6.89 2.66
C GLN A 12 -5.11 6.18 2.17
N LYS A 13 -4.83 6.27 0.87
CA LYS A 13 -3.61 5.74 0.27
C LYS A 13 -2.75 6.88 -0.27
N LYS A 14 -1.43 6.74 -0.13
CA LYS A 14 -0.48 7.62 -0.81
C LYS A 14 -0.05 6.96 -2.10
N VAL A 15 -0.35 7.61 -3.23
CA VAL A 15 0.10 7.22 -4.56
C VAL A 15 1.36 8.04 -4.88
N TYR A 16 2.43 7.35 -5.20
CA TYR A 16 3.71 7.94 -5.57
C TYR A 16 3.92 7.67 -7.06
N THR A 17 3.97 8.73 -7.85
CA THR A 17 4.40 8.66 -9.25
C THR A 17 5.91 8.68 -9.24
N VAL A 18 6.54 7.60 -9.68
CA VAL A 18 7.99 7.42 -9.56
C VAL A 18 8.61 7.19 -10.93
N LEU A 19 9.73 7.87 -11.15
CA LEU A 19 10.59 7.61 -12.29
C LEU A 19 11.34 6.31 -12.04
N VAL A 20 11.16 5.39 -12.96
CA VAL A 20 11.71 4.05 -12.93
C VAL A 20 12.53 3.84 -14.18
N PHE A 21 13.69 3.21 -14.03
CA PHE A 21 14.52 2.76 -15.13
C PHE A 21 14.32 1.26 -15.34
N ASP A 22 13.95 0.89 -16.56
CA ASP A 22 13.84 -0.51 -16.99
C ASP A 22 15.19 -0.96 -17.55
N CYS A 23 15.85 -1.88 -16.86
CA CYS A 23 17.15 -2.41 -17.23
C CYS A 23 17.11 -3.36 -18.43
N VAL A 24 15.93 -3.90 -18.77
CA VAL A 24 15.76 -4.83 -19.89
C VAL A 24 15.61 -4.05 -21.19
N GLU A 25 14.72 -3.05 -21.18
CA GLU A 25 14.45 -2.20 -22.34
C GLU A 25 15.42 -1.03 -22.46
N ASN A 26 16.23 -0.78 -21.42
CA ASN A 26 17.15 0.35 -21.31
C ASN A 26 16.43 1.72 -21.46
N THR A 27 15.24 1.84 -20.89
CA THR A 27 14.39 3.04 -20.99
C THR A 27 13.91 3.52 -19.61
N THR A 28 13.60 4.81 -19.52
CA THR A 28 12.93 5.38 -18.33
C THR A 28 11.44 5.45 -18.55
N ARG A 29 10.66 5.08 -17.54
CA ARG A 29 9.20 5.21 -17.51
C ARG A 29 8.71 5.72 -16.18
N GLN A 30 7.51 6.31 -16.18
CA GLN A 30 6.81 6.67 -14.96
C GLN A 30 5.93 5.51 -14.52
N SER A 31 5.88 5.24 -13.22
CA SER A 31 5.02 4.19 -12.66
C SER A 31 4.46 4.61 -11.32
N ASP A 32 3.19 4.28 -11.10
CA ASP A 32 2.46 4.63 -9.89
C ASP A 32 2.58 3.49 -8.88
N PHE A 33 3.10 3.82 -7.71
CA PHE A 33 3.18 2.90 -6.59
C PHE A 33 2.31 3.35 -5.44
N ILE A 34 1.70 2.40 -4.76
CA ILE A 34 0.85 2.67 -3.60
C ILE A 34 1.62 2.27 -2.34
N LEU A 35 1.75 3.22 -1.41
CA LEU A 35 2.17 2.95 -0.04
C LEU A 35 1.02 3.27 0.93
N THR A 36 0.72 2.30 1.79
CA THR A 36 -0.27 2.41 2.86
C THR A 36 0.38 2.68 4.23
N GLU A 37 1.71 2.66 4.30
CA GLU A 37 2.48 2.92 5.52
C GLU A 37 2.60 4.42 5.80
N LYS A 38 2.73 4.78 7.08
CA LYS A 38 3.04 6.15 7.48
C LYS A 38 4.51 6.42 7.16
N VAL A 39 4.73 7.22 6.12
CA VAL A 39 6.05 7.70 5.71
C VAL A 39 6.21 9.17 6.08
N LYS A 40 7.32 9.54 6.72
CA LYS A 40 7.59 10.90 7.20
C LYS A 40 7.95 11.84 6.06
N ASP A 41 8.73 11.36 5.10
CA ASP A 41 9.31 12.15 4.02
C ASP A 41 9.49 11.33 2.73
N ASN A 42 9.80 12.02 1.64
CA ASN A 42 9.97 11.39 0.32
C ASN A 42 11.21 10.50 0.24
N ASP A 43 12.27 10.76 1.03
CA ASP A 43 13.48 9.92 1.06
C ASP A 43 13.20 8.57 1.71
N GLU A 44 12.48 8.55 2.83
CA GLU A 44 11.99 7.33 3.46
C GLU A 44 11.05 6.55 2.51
N ALA A 45 10.18 7.25 1.78
CA ALA A 45 9.31 6.63 0.78
C ALA A 45 10.10 6.00 -0.36
N LEU A 46 11.12 6.69 -0.88
CA LEU A 46 11.96 6.17 -1.95
C LEU A 46 12.72 4.92 -1.49
N LYS A 47 13.24 4.88 -0.25
CA LYS A 47 13.90 3.69 0.30
C LYS A 47 12.95 2.49 0.40
N LEU A 48 11.71 2.71 0.85
CA LEU A 48 10.70 1.66 0.91
C LEU A 48 10.31 1.14 -0.47
N LEU A 49 10.14 2.05 -1.44
CA LEU A 49 9.85 1.69 -2.82
C LEU A 49 11.00 0.91 -3.45
N ARG A 50 12.25 1.32 -3.19
CA ARG A 50 13.43 0.57 -3.62
C ARG A 50 13.44 -0.84 -3.06
N LYS A 51 13.23 -0.98 -1.76
CA LYS A 51 13.22 -2.29 -1.09
C LYS A 51 12.13 -3.24 -1.62
N ARG A 52 10.97 -2.72 -2.03
CA ARG A 52 9.85 -3.54 -2.54
C ARG A 52 9.93 -3.85 -4.03
N TYR A 53 10.40 -2.89 -4.83
CA TYR A 53 10.21 -2.91 -6.27
C TYR A 53 11.52 -2.88 -7.07
N GLU A 54 12.68 -2.60 -6.46
CA GLU A 54 13.94 -2.79 -7.16
C GLU A 54 14.27 -4.26 -7.32
N GLY A 55 14.70 -4.60 -8.53
CA GLY A 55 15.23 -5.91 -8.88
C GLY A 55 16.27 -5.77 -9.98
N ASP A 56 16.50 -6.86 -10.70
CA ASP A 56 17.43 -6.87 -11.84
C ASP A 56 16.85 -6.18 -13.08
N SER A 57 15.52 -6.17 -13.19
CA SER A 57 14.81 -5.57 -14.33
C SER A 57 14.45 -4.11 -14.12
N ILE A 58 14.34 -3.67 -12.87
CA ILE A 58 13.75 -2.38 -12.52
C ILE A 58 14.60 -1.67 -11.46
N LYS A 59 14.99 -0.42 -11.74
CA LYS A 59 15.62 0.49 -10.77
C LYS A 59 14.73 1.69 -10.48
N VAL A 60 14.59 2.03 -9.21
CA VAL A 60 13.69 3.10 -8.76
C VAL A 60 14.51 4.37 -8.55
N CYS A 61 14.35 5.33 -9.47
CA CYS A 61 15.22 6.50 -9.54
C CYS A 61 14.79 7.60 -8.58
N ALA A 62 13.60 8.19 -8.80
CA ALA A 62 13.16 9.38 -8.10
C ALA A 62 11.63 9.51 -8.05
N ILE A 63 11.08 10.04 -6.97
CA ILE A 63 9.65 10.37 -6.87
C ILE A 63 9.40 11.69 -7.61
N ILE A 64 8.46 11.66 -8.56
CA ILE A 64 8.04 12.81 -9.37
C ILE A 64 6.91 13.56 -8.66
N SER A 65 5.93 12.81 -8.16
CA SER A 65 4.78 13.41 -7.47
C SER A 65 4.20 12.46 -6.43
N THR A 66 3.56 13.05 -5.44
CA THR A 66 2.86 12.33 -4.38
C THR A 66 1.42 12.83 -4.32
N LYS A 67 0.47 11.91 -4.31
CA LYS A 67 -0.96 12.21 -4.20
C LYS A 67 -1.56 11.39 -3.07
N ILE A 68 -2.34 12.05 -2.22
CA ILE A 68 -3.17 11.37 -1.21
C ILE A 68 -4.54 11.15 -1.84
N GLU A 69 -4.96 9.90 -1.92
CA GLU A 69 -6.31 9.54 -2.36
C GLU A 69 -7.07 8.87 -1.21
N GLU A 70 -8.24 9.41 -0.89
CA GLU A 70 -9.19 8.80 0.01
C GLU A 70 -10.33 8.19 -0.80
N LYS A 71 -10.51 6.87 -0.69
CA LYS A 71 -11.57 6.15 -1.41
C LYS A 71 -12.24 5.15 -0.47
N LEU A 72 -13.54 4.96 -0.68
CA LEU A 72 -14.32 3.90 -0.04
C LEU A 72 -14.11 2.61 -0.82
N TYR A 73 -13.61 1.58 -0.14
CA TYR A 73 -13.46 0.24 -0.71
C TYR A 73 -14.50 -0.69 -0.10
N ALA A 74 -15.00 -1.63 -0.89
CA ALA A 74 -15.92 -2.67 -0.48
C ALA A 74 -15.34 -4.04 -0.84
N LEU A 75 -15.56 -5.03 0.03
CA LEU A 75 -15.18 -6.42 -0.17
C LEU A 75 -16.30 -7.31 0.37
N SER A 76 -16.59 -8.44 -0.27
CA SER A 76 -17.55 -9.41 0.27
C SER A 76 -17.04 -9.97 1.60
N GLU A 77 -17.94 -10.37 2.51
CA GLU A 77 -17.52 -11.05 3.75
C GLU A 77 -16.74 -12.34 3.46
N VAL A 78 -17.09 -13.05 2.38
CA VAL A 78 -16.41 -14.30 1.98
C VAL A 78 -14.97 -14.04 1.54
N ASP A 79 -14.76 -13.04 0.68
CA ASP A 79 -13.41 -12.66 0.25
C ASP A 79 -12.61 -12.09 1.41
N PHE A 80 -13.24 -11.32 2.30
CA PHE A 80 -12.58 -10.83 3.49
C PHE A 80 -12.06 -11.98 4.36
N LEU A 81 -12.90 -12.97 4.68
CA LEU A 81 -12.49 -14.12 5.48
C LEU A 81 -11.43 -14.97 4.79
N LYS A 82 -11.39 -14.99 3.45
CA LYS A 82 -10.37 -15.71 2.68
C LYS A 82 -8.98 -15.08 2.79
N TYR A 83 -8.88 -13.76 2.79
CA TYR A 83 -7.59 -13.04 2.77
C TYR A 83 -7.20 -12.45 4.13
N ALA A 84 -8.14 -12.27 5.05
CA ALA A 84 -7.88 -11.75 6.38
C ALA A 84 -7.22 -12.81 7.27
N HIS A 85 -6.38 -12.35 8.19
CA HIS A 85 -5.86 -13.16 9.28
C HIS A 85 -6.64 -12.84 10.56
N ILE A 86 -6.87 -13.87 11.38
CA ILE A 86 -7.47 -13.71 12.70
C ILE A 86 -6.48 -12.92 13.56
N VAL A 87 -6.97 -11.89 14.23
CA VAL A 87 -6.20 -11.12 15.22
C VAL A 87 -6.69 -11.55 16.58
N ASP A 88 -5.84 -12.26 17.33
CA ASP A 88 -6.15 -12.60 18.71
C ASP A 88 -6.26 -11.31 19.53
N LYS A 89 -7.32 -11.21 20.32
CA LYS A 89 -7.45 -10.12 21.29
C LYS A 89 -6.31 -10.28 22.28
N LYS A 90 -5.36 -9.32 22.31
CA LYS A 90 -4.44 -9.23 23.43
C LYS A 90 -5.30 -9.07 24.68
N GLU A 91 -5.27 -10.05 25.58
CA GLU A 91 -5.71 -9.82 26.95
C GLU A 91 -4.93 -8.60 27.45
N ASN A 92 -5.64 -7.52 27.78
CA ASN A 92 -5.05 -6.41 28.51
C ASN A 92 -4.67 -6.97 29.89
N ASP A 93 -3.43 -7.39 30.03
CA ASP A 93 -2.81 -7.55 31.34
C ASP A 93 -2.43 -6.15 31.86
N ASN A 94 -3.03 -5.81 33.00
CA ASN A 94 -2.83 -4.66 33.91
C ASN A 94 -3.60 -3.37 33.53
N ALA A 95 -4.58 -2.89 34.31
CA ALA A 95 -4.58 -2.49 35.74
C ALA A 95 -3.87 -1.15 35.98
N GLU A 96 -4.56 -0.28 36.75
CA GLU A 96 -4.19 1.07 37.26
C GLU A 96 -4.46 2.22 36.26
N GLU A 97 -5.35 3.21 36.49
CA GLU A 97 -6.00 3.78 37.70
C GLU A 97 -7.52 3.99 37.53
#